data_AF-A0A7C7L5Q9-F1
#
_entry.id   AF-A0A7C7L5Q9-F1
#
_cell.length_a   1.000
_cell.length_b   1.000
_cell.length_c   1.000
_cell.angle_alpha   90.00
_cell.angle_beta   90.00
_cell.angle_gamma   90.00
#
_symmetry.space_group_name_H-M   'P 1'
#
loop_
_entity.id
_entity.type
_entity.pdbx_description
1 polymer ?
#
loop_
_entity_poly.entity_id
_entity_poly.type
_entity_poly.pdbx_seq_one_letter_code
_entity_poly.pdbx_strand_id
1 'polypeptide(L)'
;MFVNPEVGDFHLREGSPRIDGGNPDPEYNDPDGSRNDIGIYGGPYAESGGAFTPPVRVSLPETVAPPGDTLSILVEIANAEG
;
A
#
# COMPACT_ATOMS: atom_id res chain seq x y z
N MET A 1 -17.03 7.30 -2.62
CA MET A 1 -16.12 8.15 -3.42
C MET A 1 -14.72 7.96 -2.85
N PHE A 2 -13.70 8.03 -3.70
CA PHE A 2 -12.31 7.82 -3.30
C PHE A 2 -11.67 9.07 -2.70
N VAL A 3 -10.59 8.91 -1.93
CA VAL A 3 -9.88 10.00 -1.24
C VAL A 3 -9.22 10.96 -2.24
N ASN A 4 -8.34 10.48 -3.13
CA ASN A 4 -7.70 11.31 -4.16
C ASN A 4 -7.27 10.48 -5.39
N PRO A 5 -8.19 10.20 -6.33
CA PRO A 5 -7.87 9.37 -7.50
C PRO A 5 -6.89 10.01 -8.48
N GLU A 6 -6.69 11.33 -8.44
CA GLU A 6 -5.78 12.06 -9.35
C GLU A 6 -4.31 11.75 -9.07
N VAL A 7 -3.97 11.42 -7.82
CA VAL A 7 -2.63 10.99 -7.40
C VAL A 7 -2.54 9.49 -7.15
N GLY A 8 -3.60 8.73 -7.50
CA GLY A 8 -3.66 7.27 -7.36
C GLY A 8 -4.14 6.76 -6.00
N ASP A 9 -4.70 7.63 -5.15
CA ASP A 9 -5.32 7.22 -3.89
C ASP A 9 -6.79 6.82 -4.10
N PHE A 10 -7.00 5.51 -4.21
CA PHE A 10 -8.31 4.89 -4.40
C PHE A 10 -8.91 4.33 -3.10
N HIS A 11 -8.47 4.80 -1.92
CA HIS A 11 -9.13 4.44 -0.66
C HIS A 11 -10.54 5.02 -0.60
N LEU A 12 -11.43 4.33 0.10
CA LEU A 12 -12.77 4.84 0.37
C LEU A 12 -12.70 6.03 1.33
N ARG A 13 -13.45 7.09 1.04
CA ARG A 13 -13.60 8.21 1.98
C ARG A 13 -14.37 7.76 3.23
N GLU A 14 -14.02 8.35 4.37
CA GLU A 14 -14.76 8.18 5.62
C GLU A 14 -16.26 8.42 5.42
N GLY A 15 -17.10 7.54 5.99
CA GLY A 15 -18.55 7.56 5.84
C GLY A 15 -19.08 7.03 4.49
N SER A 16 -18.21 6.49 3.63
CA SER A 16 -18.65 5.80 2.41
C SER A 16 -19.52 4.58 2.76
N PRO A 17 -20.67 4.36 2.11
CA PRO A 17 -21.51 3.18 2.33
C PRO A 17 -20.88 1.86 1.84
N ARG A 18 -19.65 1.95 1.31
CA ARG A 18 -18.83 0.83 0.88
C ARG A 18 -17.87 0.35 1.97
N ILE A 19 -17.77 1.10 3.08
CA ILE A 19 -17.07 0.69 4.29
C ILE A 19 -17.90 -0.41 4.96
N ASP A 20 -17.24 -1.47 5.43
CA ASP A 20 -17.87 -2.66 6.02
C ASP A 20 -18.95 -3.32 5.14
N GLY A 21 -18.88 -3.10 3.82
CA GLY A 21 -19.91 -3.48 2.86
C GLY A 21 -19.65 -4.79 2.11
N GLY A 22 -18.51 -5.43 2.35
CA GLY A 22 -17.92 -6.51 1.55
C GLY A 22 -18.57 -7.88 1.73
N ASN A 23 -17.79 -8.96 1.83
CA ASN A 23 -18.34 -10.30 2.06
C ASN A 23 -18.72 -10.44 3.55
N PRO A 24 -19.95 -10.91 3.90
CA PRO A 24 -20.33 -11.10 5.30
C PRO A 24 -19.62 -12.27 6.02
N ASP A 25 -18.94 -13.16 5.29
CA ASP A 25 -18.25 -14.30 5.90
C ASP A 25 -17.00 -13.84 6.67
N PRO A 26 -16.81 -14.26 7.95
CA PRO A 26 -15.72 -13.77 8.80
C PRO A 26 -14.30 -14.00 8.28
N GLU A 27 -14.13 -14.96 7.37
CA GLU A 27 -12.83 -15.23 6.72
C GLU A 27 -12.35 -14.06 5.84
N TYR A 28 -13.26 -13.17 5.45
CA TYR A 28 -12.95 -11.97 4.67
C TYR A 28 -12.85 -10.71 5.52
N ASN A 29 -13.06 -10.77 6.83
CA ASN A 29 -13.02 -9.58 7.67
C ASN A 29 -11.70 -8.81 7.54
N ASP A 30 -11.76 -7.49 7.70
CA ASP A 30 -10.57 -6.66 7.81
C ASP A 30 -9.77 -7.03 9.08
N PRO A 31 -8.47 -6.68 9.18
CA PRO A 31 -7.64 -7.08 10.33
C PRO A 31 -8.12 -6.57 11.70
N ASP A 32 -8.94 -5.53 11.73
CA ASP A 32 -9.57 -5.02 12.97
C ASP A 32 -10.80 -5.86 13.38
N GLY A 33 -11.20 -6.82 12.56
CA GLY A 33 -12.31 -7.74 12.78
C GLY A 33 -13.64 -7.26 12.23
N SER A 34 -13.72 -6.08 11.62
CA SER A 34 -14.92 -5.62 10.93
C SER A 34 -15.17 -6.41 9.64
N ARG A 35 -16.38 -6.32 9.09
CA ARG A 35 -16.65 -6.87 7.75
C ARG A 35 -15.78 -6.11 6.75
N ASN A 36 -15.22 -6.78 5.73
CA ASN A 36 -14.34 -6.04 4.84
C ASN A 36 -14.99 -4.89 4.08
N ASP A 37 -14.18 -3.88 3.80
CA ASP A 37 -14.47 -2.87 2.81
C ASP A 37 -14.60 -3.45 1.39
N ILE A 38 -15.44 -2.82 0.55
CA ILE A 38 -15.53 -3.16 -0.87
C ILE A 38 -14.34 -2.55 -1.61
N GLY A 39 -13.44 -3.40 -2.13
CA GLY A 39 -12.40 -3.00 -3.07
C GLY A 39 -11.06 -3.66 -2.77
N ILE A 40 -10.00 -3.18 -3.42
CA ILE A 40 -8.63 -3.70 -3.27
C ILE A 40 -8.02 -3.40 -1.89
N TYR A 41 -8.62 -2.46 -1.15
CA TYR A 41 -8.16 -2.03 0.17
C TYR A 41 -8.94 -2.69 1.32
N GLY A 42 -9.88 -3.60 1.04
CA GLY A 42 -10.57 -4.39 2.05
C GLY A 42 -10.16 -5.86 1.98
N GLY A 43 -10.44 -6.59 3.05
CA GLY A 43 -10.12 -8.00 3.24
C GLY A 43 -9.14 -8.23 4.39
N PRO A 44 -8.84 -9.50 4.71
CA PRO A 44 -7.99 -9.88 5.84
C PRO A 44 -6.52 -9.46 5.73
N TYR A 45 -6.13 -8.92 4.58
CA TYR A 45 -4.80 -8.38 4.32
C TYR A 45 -4.83 -6.87 4.03
N ALA A 46 -5.97 -6.21 4.25
CA ALA A 46 -6.05 -4.75 4.19
C ALA A 46 -5.01 -4.16 5.14
N GLU A 47 -4.14 -3.28 4.66
CA GLU A 47 -3.19 -2.63 5.55
C GLU A 47 -3.99 -1.73 6.49
N SER A 48 -3.89 -1.96 7.81
CA SER A 48 -4.69 -1.22 8.80
C SER A 48 -4.27 0.26 8.80
N GLY A 49 -4.90 1.07 7.96
CA GLY A 49 -4.74 2.53 7.95
C GLY A 49 -3.34 3.06 7.64
N GLY A 50 -2.44 2.25 7.09
CA GLY A 50 -1.13 2.69 6.62
C GLY A 50 -1.20 3.07 5.16
N ALA A 51 -0.87 4.33 4.83
CA ALA A 51 -0.71 4.76 3.45
C ALA A 51 0.11 3.71 2.69
N PHE A 52 -0.42 3.26 1.55
CA PHE A 52 0.32 2.46 0.59
C PHE A 52 1.65 3.16 0.33
N THR A 53 2.74 2.66 0.93
CA THR A 53 4.07 3.17 0.61
C THR A 53 4.33 2.70 -0.82
N PRO A 54 4.49 3.61 -1.80
CA PRO A 54 4.69 3.20 -3.18
C PRO A 54 5.86 2.21 -3.24
N PRO A 55 5.86 1.26 -4.19
CA PRO A 55 6.90 0.25 -4.27
C PRO A 55 8.26 0.95 -4.32
N VAL A 56 9.06 0.73 -3.27
CA VAL A 56 10.43 1.25 -3.18
C VAL A 56 11.20 0.64 -4.36
N ARG A 57 11.57 1.48 -5.32
CA ARG A 57 12.39 1.06 -6.46
C ARG A 57 13.85 1.15 -6.07
N VAL A 58 14.48 0.00 -5.88
CA VAL A 58 15.94 -0.07 -5.72
C VAL A 58 16.54 -0.32 -7.12
N SER A 59 17.18 0.70 -7.68
CA SER A 59 17.94 0.55 -8.92
C SER A 59 19.42 0.30 -8.58
N LEU A 60 19.97 -0.79 -9.11
CA LEU A 60 21.39 -1.08 -9.02
C LEU A 60 22.05 -0.62 -10.32
N PRO A 61 23.03 0.30 -10.30
CA PRO A 61 23.92 0.43 -11.46
C PRO A 61 24.70 -0.88 -11.59
N GLU A 62 24.82 -1.42 -12.81
CA GLU A 62 25.73 -2.54 -13.06
C GLU A 62 27.13 -2.14 -12.58
N THR A 63 27.57 -2.71 -11.46
CA THR A 63 28.87 -2.44 -10.88
C THR A 63 29.64 -3.74 -10.77
N VAL A 64 30.76 -3.80 -11.47
CA VAL A 64 31.74 -4.88 -11.30
C VAL A 64 32.75 -4.41 -10.26
N ALA A 65 32.78 -5.06 -9.10
CA ALA A 65 33.75 -4.79 -8.04
C ALA A 65 34.63 -6.03 -7.79
N PRO A 66 35.97 -5.87 -7.67
CA PRO A 66 36.88 -6.93 -7.25
C PRO A 66 36.52 -7.56 -5.89
N PRO A 67 36.99 -8.80 -5.62
CA PRO A 67 36.85 -9.40 -4.30
C PRO A 67 37.53 -8.55 -3.21
N GLY A 68 36.77 -8.13 -2.20
CA GLY A 68 37.25 -7.28 -1.09
C GLY A 68 36.72 -5.85 -1.12
N ASP A 69 36.07 -5.43 -2.20
CA ASP A 69 35.46 -4.11 -2.30
C ASP A 69 34.08 -4.04 -1.63
N THR A 70 33.69 -2.82 -1.25
CA THR A 70 32.36 -2.53 -0.69
C THR A 70 31.54 -1.71 -1.68
N LEU A 71 30.35 -2.22 -2.03
CA LEU A 71 29.37 -1.49 -2.84
C LEU A 71 28.38 -0.75 -1.93
N SER A 72 28.15 0.53 -2.19
CA SER A 72 27.15 1.33 -1.49
C SER A 72 26.00 1.66 -2.44
N ILE A 73 24.78 1.31 -2.04
CA ILE A 73 23.56 1.60 -2.80
C ILE A 73 22.88 2.81 -2.16
N LEU A 74 22.61 3.84 -2.98
CA LEU A 74 21.77 4.96 -2.56
C LEU A 74 20.30 4.58 -2.79
N VAL A 75 19.50 4.61 -1.74
CA VAL A 75 18.04 4.42 -1.81
C VAL A 75 17.37 5.78 -1.72
N GLU A 76 16.70 6.20 -2.78
CA GLU A 76 15.89 7.41 -2.80
C GLU A 76 14.41 7.05 -2.61
N ILE A 77 13.81 7.56 -1.54
CA ILE A 77 12.38 7.41 -1.28
C ILE A 77 11.70 8.70 -1.73
N ALA A 78 11.01 8.64 -2.87
CA ALA A 78 10.15 9.73 -3.31
C ALA A 78 8.78 9.58 -2.65
N ASN A 79 8.45 10.48 -1.74
CA ASN A 79 7.07 10.65 -1.30
C ASN A 79 6.31 11.34 -2.45
N ALA A 80 5.15 10.82 -2.85
CA ALA A 80 4.25 11.58 -3.70
C ALA A 80 3.89 12.87 -2.93
N GLU A 81 4.15 14.02 -3.54
CA GLU A 81 3.79 15.29 -2.91
C GLU A 81 2.27 15.35 -2.69
N GLY A 82 1.87 15.90 -1.54
CA GLY A 82 0.48 15.98 -1.09
C GLY A 82 -0.40 16.93 -1.90
#